data_AF-A0A3B1BH85-F1
#
_entry.id   AF-A0A3B1BH85-F1
#
_cell.length_a   1.000
_cell.length_b   1.000
_cell.length_c   1.000
_cell.angle_alpha   90.00
_cell.angle_beta   90.00
_cell.angle_gamma   90.00
#
_symmetry.space_group_name_H-M   'P 1'
#
loop_
_entity.id
_entity.type
_entity.pdbx_description
1 polymer ?
#
loop_
_entity_poly.entity_id
_entity_poly.type
_entity_poly.pdbx_seq_one_letter_code
_entity_poly.pdbx_strand_id
1 'polypeptide(L)'
;MKKMKKLLVCVVAVFAIGLVSACTSSGPEDKYQDALNAINKTWSVYEVKQDGKNTIIRVEVTDVVSFKDAKKAMKALQAIEPELTGYVEFYNSEVGMTLRKLEIFPGS
;
A
#
# COMPACT_ATOMS: atom_id res chain seq x y z
N MET A 1 56.26 -12.86 27.53
CA MET A 1 55.07 -12.88 28.42
C MET A 1 53.92 -12.14 27.75
N LYS A 2 52.70 -12.72 27.85
CA LYS A 2 51.35 -12.18 27.60
C LYS A 2 50.93 -11.69 26.20
N LYS A 3 49.98 -12.45 25.63
CA LYS A 3 48.97 -12.06 24.63
C LYS A 3 47.97 -11.04 25.24
N MET A 4 47.45 -10.11 24.43
CA MET A 4 46.15 -9.41 24.62
C MET A 4 45.78 -8.72 23.29
N LYS A 5 44.86 -9.27 22.49
CA LYS A 5 43.38 -9.21 22.51
C LYS A 5 42.79 -7.97 21.82
N LYS A 6 42.03 -8.28 20.75
CA LYS A 6 41.05 -7.50 19.95
C LYS A 6 40.21 -6.46 20.71
N LEU A 7 39.86 -5.36 20.03
CA LEU A 7 38.58 -4.59 20.10
C LEU A 7 38.67 -3.53 18.98
N LEU A 8 37.93 -3.50 17.87
CA LEU A 8 36.49 -3.36 17.60
C LEU A 8 35.81 -2.13 18.24
N VAL A 9 35.64 -1.07 17.45
CA VAL A 9 34.64 0.02 17.53
C VAL A 9 34.45 0.46 16.06
N CYS A 10 33.45 0.05 15.27
CA CYS A 10 31.99 0.15 15.32
C CYS A 10 31.43 1.58 15.50
N VAL A 11 30.48 1.90 14.61
CA VAL A 11 29.49 3.01 14.64
C VAL A 11 30.11 4.39 14.29
N VAL A 12 29.59 5.22 13.38
CA VAL A 12 28.20 5.49 13.01
C VAL A 12 28.12 5.97 11.56
N ALA A 13 27.22 5.36 10.79
CA ALA A 13 26.75 5.82 9.50
C ALA A 13 26.04 7.18 9.64
N VAL A 14 26.48 8.18 8.89
CA VAL A 14 25.82 9.49 8.85
C VAL A 14 25.58 9.86 7.38
N PHE A 15 24.30 9.76 7.01
CA PHE A 15 23.62 10.59 6.01
C PHE A 15 24.21 10.63 4.58
N ALA A 16 23.82 9.65 3.77
CA ALA A 16 23.54 9.87 2.35
C ALA A 16 22.11 9.36 2.10
N ILE A 17 21.11 10.19 2.40
CA ILE A 17 20.30 10.88 1.39
C ILE A 17 19.97 9.97 0.20
N GLY A 18 18.94 9.14 0.39
CA GLY A 18 17.71 9.33 -0.37
C GLY A 18 17.70 9.04 -1.87
N LEU A 19 18.75 8.46 -2.45
CA LEU A 19 18.63 7.79 -3.74
C LEU A 19 18.20 6.34 -3.50
N VAL A 20 16.95 6.18 -3.03
CA VAL A 20 16.25 4.93 -3.32
C VAL A 20 16.09 4.89 -4.82
N SER A 21 16.89 4.03 -5.43
CA SER A 21 16.80 3.62 -6.82
C SER A 21 15.35 3.59 -7.27
N ALA A 22 15.03 4.48 -8.19
CA ALA A 22 14.00 4.26 -9.19
C ALA A 22 14.41 3.01 -10.00
N CYS A 23 14.18 1.84 -9.43
CA CYS A 23 14.11 0.58 -10.14
C CYS A 23 12.63 0.27 -10.26
N THR A 24 12.11 0.42 -11.47
CA THR A 24 10.79 -0.02 -11.92
C THR A 24 10.63 -1.53 -11.70
N SER A 25 10.33 -1.94 -10.48
CA SER A 25 9.56 -3.16 -10.23
C SER A 25 8.10 -2.75 -10.24
N SER A 26 7.26 -3.43 -11.03
CA SER A 26 5.81 -3.29 -10.96
C SER A 26 5.36 -3.52 -9.53
N GLY A 27 5.11 -2.41 -8.83
CA GLY A 27 4.79 -2.40 -7.42
C GLY A 27 3.43 -3.05 -7.15
N PRO A 28 3.07 -3.26 -5.88
CA PRO A 28 1.70 -3.63 -5.53
C PRO A 28 0.68 -2.61 -6.09
N GLU A 29 1.07 -1.34 -6.23
CA GLU A 29 0.29 -0.25 -6.80
C GLU A 29 -0.25 -0.58 -8.20
N ASP A 30 0.60 -1.01 -9.14
CA ASP A 30 0.17 -1.32 -10.51
C ASP A 30 -0.83 -2.49 -10.54
N LYS A 31 -0.59 -3.52 -9.74
CA LYS A 31 -1.49 -4.69 -9.65
C LYS A 31 -2.85 -4.30 -9.07
N TYR A 32 -2.85 -3.50 -8.01
CA TYR A 32 -4.08 -3.01 -7.40
C TYR A 32 -4.81 -2.06 -8.36
N GLN A 33 -4.09 -1.16 -9.04
CA GLN A 33 -4.64 -0.27 -10.06
C GLN A 33 -5.33 -1.05 -11.18
N ASP A 34 -4.72 -2.10 -11.70
CA ASP A 34 -5.29 -2.95 -12.74
C ASP A 34 -6.57 -3.66 -12.27
N ALA A 35 -6.56 -4.23 -11.07
CA ALA A 35 -7.73 -4.89 -10.49
C ALA A 35 -8.90 -3.92 -10.23
N LEU A 36 -8.60 -2.71 -9.77
CA LEU A 36 -9.62 -1.69 -9.53
C LEU A 36 -10.16 -1.10 -10.84
N ASN A 37 -9.32 -0.92 -11.86
CA ASN A 37 -9.73 -0.48 -13.20
C ASN A 37 -10.69 -1.46 -13.89
N ALA A 38 -10.57 -2.76 -13.61
CA ALA A 38 -11.53 -3.76 -14.09
C ALA A 38 -12.93 -3.56 -13.51
N ILE A 39 -13.07 -2.85 -12.40
CA ILE A 39 -14.35 -2.51 -11.75
C ILE A 39 -14.82 -1.14 -12.22
N ASN A 40 -13.96 -0.13 -12.13
CA ASN A 40 -14.23 1.22 -12.60
C ASN A 40 -12.94 1.88 -13.10
N LYS A 41 -12.92 2.25 -14.38
CA LYS A 41 -11.76 2.83 -15.06
C LYS A 41 -11.38 4.24 -14.61
N THR A 42 -12.25 4.92 -13.85
CA THR A 42 -11.97 6.26 -13.32
C THR A 42 -11.27 6.22 -11.97
N TRP A 43 -11.19 5.05 -11.34
CA TRP A 43 -10.54 4.91 -10.04
C TRP A 43 -9.03 4.89 -10.20
N SER A 44 -8.33 5.63 -9.34
CA SER A 44 -6.87 5.69 -9.38
C SER A 44 -6.27 5.39 -8.02
N VAL A 45 -5.43 4.37 -7.93
CA VAL A 45 -4.61 4.13 -6.74
C VAL A 45 -3.52 5.19 -6.71
N TYR A 46 -3.52 6.03 -5.68
CA TYR A 46 -2.52 7.09 -5.53
C TYR A 46 -1.57 6.87 -4.35
N GLU A 47 -1.91 5.96 -3.43
CA GLU A 47 -1.02 5.60 -2.33
C GLU A 47 -1.28 4.16 -1.88
N VAL A 48 -0.20 3.40 -1.71
CA VAL A 48 -0.21 2.13 -0.98
C VAL A 48 0.79 2.26 0.16
N LYS A 49 0.30 2.21 1.40
CA LYS A 49 1.12 2.40 2.60
C LYS A 49 1.02 1.19 3.52
N GLN A 50 2.17 0.77 4.05
CA GLN A 50 2.23 -0.22 5.13
C GLN A 50 2.13 0.49 6.49
N ASP A 51 1.22 0.05 7.33
CA ASP A 51 1.05 0.47 8.72
C ASP A 51 1.06 -0.77 9.65
N GLY A 52 2.26 -1.11 10.12
CA GLY A 52 2.49 -2.34 10.87
C GLY A 52 2.23 -3.58 10.01
N LYS A 53 1.18 -4.33 10.33
CA LYS A 53 0.72 -5.51 9.56
C LYS A 53 -0.40 -5.18 8.57
N ASN A 54 -0.88 -3.94 8.57
CA ASN A 54 -2.00 -3.52 7.75
C ASN A 54 -1.50 -2.78 6.51
N THR A 55 -2.10 -3.08 5.36
CA THR A 55 -1.93 -2.32 4.12
C THR A 55 -3.07 -1.32 3.99
N ILE A 56 -2.72 -0.06 3.77
CA ILE A 56 -3.63 1.03 3.48
C ILE A 56 -3.57 1.30 1.99
N ILE A 57 -4.68 1.14 1.29
CA ILE A 57 -4.78 1.38 -0.16
C ILE A 57 -5.70 2.58 -0.36
N ARG A 58 -5.16 3.70 -0.85
CA ARG A 58 -5.94 4.91 -1.11
C ARG A 58 -6.24 5.05 -2.59
N VAL A 59 -7.52 5.25 -2.89
CA VAL A 59 -8.07 5.28 -4.23
C VAL A 59 -8.79 6.60 -4.42
N GLU A 60 -8.37 7.37 -5.41
CA GLU A 60 -9.06 8.57 -5.87
C GLU A 60 -10.30 8.17 -6.66
N VAL A 61 -11.44 8.80 -6.34
CA VAL A 61 -12.73 8.60 -6.99
C VAL A 61 -13.44 9.93 -7.24
N THR A 62 -14.17 10.01 -8.34
CA THR A 62 -14.98 11.19 -8.70
C THR A 62 -16.39 11.14 -8.12
N ASP A 63 -16.90 9.95 -7.82
CA ASP A 63 -18.30 9.73 -7.47
C ASP A 63 -18.47 8.86 -6.22
N VAL A 64 -19.67 8.89 -5.64
CA VAL A 64 -20.04 8.02 -4.51
C VAL A 64 -19.86 6.55 -4.88
N VAL A 65 -18.99 5.87 -4.13
CA VAL A 65 -18.73 4.44 -4.32
C VAL A 65 -19.85 3.62 -3.67
N SER A 66 -20.54 2.83 -4.48
CA SER A 66 -21.56 1.90 -4.00
C SER A 66 -20.95 0.82 -3.09
N PHE A 67 -21.71 0.33 -2.11
CA PHE A 67 -21.23 -0.78 -1.28
C PHE A 67 -20.92 -2.05 -2.12
N LYS A 68 -21.69 -2.27 -3.19
CA LYS A 68 -21.49 -3.38 -4.12
C LYS A 68 -20.13 -3.32 -4.80
N ASP A 69 -19.74 -2.16 -5.31
CA ASP A 69 -18.47 -2.01 -6.04
C ASP A 69 -17.29 -1.96 -5.08
N ALA A 70 -17.44 -1.35 -3.91
CA ALA A 70 -16.42 -1.44 -2.87
C ALA A 70 -16.18 -2.90 -2.41
N LYS A 71 -17.23 -3.71 -2.29
CA LYS A 71 -17.09 -5.14 -1.98
C LYS A 71 -16.38 -5.91 -3.11
N LYS A 72 -16.63 -5.56 -4.37
CA LYS A 72 -15.87 -6.12 -5.51
C LYS A 72 -14.40 -5.72 -5.41
N ALA A 73 -14.11 -4.47 -5.08
CA ALA A 73 -12.76 -3.96 -4.92
C ALA A 73 -11.98 -4.74 -3.86
N MET A 74 -12.56 -4.87 -2.66
CA MET A 74 -12.00 -5.69 -1.57
C MET A 74 -11.67 -7.10 -2.04
N LYS A 75 -12.62 -7.77 -2.72
CA LYS A 75 -12.41 -9.13 -3.24
C LYS A 75 -11.34 -9.21 -4.33
N ALA A 76 -11.26 -8.22 -5.21
CA ALA A 76 -10.27 -8.18 -6.28
C ALA A 76 -8.86 -7.99 -5.70
N LEU A 77 -8.71 -7.15 -4.67
CA LEU A 77 -7.46 -6.96 -3.94
C LEU A 77 -7.05 -8.24 -3.20
N GLN A 78 -7.98 -8.90 -2.52
CA GLN A 78 -7.74 -10.22 -1.88
C GLN A 78 -7.36 -11.30 -2.89
N ALA A 79 -7.90 -11.26 -4.12
CA ALA A 79 -7.55 -12.24 -5.15
C ALA A 79 -6.10 -12.09 -5.64
N ILE A 80 -5.53 -10.88 -5.56
CA ILE A 80 -4.11 -10.64 -5.83
C ILE A 80 -3.26 -11.12 -4.65
N GLU A 81 -3.70 -10.80 -3.42
CA GLU A 81 -2.97 -11.09 -2.20
C GLU A 81 -3.94 -11.65 -1.14
N PRO A 82 -4.07 -12.99 -1.03
CA PRO A 82 -5.06 -13.61 -0.14
C PRO A 82 -4.87 -13.29 1.34
N GLU A 83 -3.63 -13.05 1.75
CA GLU A 83 -3.25 -12.71 3.13
C GLU A 83 -3.37 -11.19 3.44
N LEU A 84 -3.85 -10.40 2.47
CA LEU A 84 -3.95 -8.95 2.61
C LEU A 84 -4.87 -8.60 3.78
N THR A 85 -4.29 -7.92 4.76
CA THR A 85 -4.99 -7.34 5.90
C THR A 85 -4.85 -5.83 5.84
N GLY A 86 -5.91 -5.08 6.11
CA GLY A 86 -5.86 -3.62 6.16
C GLY A 86 -7.15 -2.97 5.71
N TYR A 87 -7.08 -1.94 4.86
CA TYR A 87 -8.27 -1.29 4.34
C TYR A 87 -8.04 -0.57 3.02
N VAL A 88 -9.13 -0.41 2.26
CA VAL A 88 -9.21 0.45 1.08
C VAL A 88 -10.04 1.70 1.39
N GLU A 89 -9.48 2.86 1.10
CA GLU A 89 -10.10 4.18 1.27
C GLU A 89 -10.40 4.80 -0.10
N PHE A 90 -11.67 5.05 -0.37
CA PHE A 90 -12.13 5.76 -1.57
C PHE A 90 -12.29 7.24 -1.22
N TYR A 91 -11.31 8.03 -1.62
CA TYR A 91 -11.21 9.46 -1.36
C TYR A 91 -11.59 10.25 -2.61
N ASN A 92 -12.32 11.35 -2.42
CA ASN A 92 -12.62 12.30 -3.47
C ASN A 92 -11.98 13.64 -3.09
N SER A 93 -11.00 14.06 -3.88
CA SER A 93 -10.26 15.31 -3.68
C SER A 93 -11.07 16.56 -3.98
N GLU A 94 -12.09 16.49 -4.84
CA GLU A 94 -12.95 17.62 -5.17
C GLU A 94 -13.81 18.06 -3.97
N VAL A 95 -14.27 17.09 -3.17
CA VAL A 95 -15.03 17.35 -1.93
C VAL A 95 -14.19 17.21 -0.66
N GLY A 96 -12.93 16.80 -0.79
CA GLY A 96 -11.97 16.73 0.32
C GLY A 96 -12.29 15.66 1.37
N MET A 97 -12.92 14.55 1.00
CA MET A 97 -13.33 13.52 1.97
C MET A 97 -13.32 12.09 1.45
N THR A 98 -13.20 11.16 2.40
CA THR A 98 -13.38 9.72 2.16
C THR A 98 -14.86 9.40 2.01
N LEU A 99 -15.27 9.04 0.80
CA LEU A 99 -16.64 8.64 0.49
C LEU A 99 -16.97 7.25 1.00
N ARG A 100 -15.97 6.37 1.12
CA ARG A 100 -16.12 5.03 1.68
C ARG A 100 -14.78 4.45 2.14
N LYS A 101 -14.82 3.71 3.24
CA LYS A 101 -13.70 2.89 3.73
C LYS A 101 -14.17 1.47 3.95
N LEU A 102 -13.44 0.49 3.43
CA LEU A 102 -13.68 -0.93 3.69
C LEU A 102 -12.44 -1.57 4.28
N GLU A 103 -12.64 -2.33 5.35
CA GLU A 103 -11.61 -3.21 5.90
C GLU A 103 -11.45 -4.45 5.02
N ILE A 104 -10.21 -4.89 4.86
CA ILE A 104 -9.81 -6.10 4.17
C ILE A 104 -9.26 -7.05 5.23
N PHE A 105 -9.85 -8.23 5.32
CA PHE A 105 -9.36 -9.33 6.15
C PHE A 105 -8.77 -10.41 5.24
N PRO A 106 -7.85 -11.27 5.71
CA PRO A 106 -7.40 -12.41 4.93
C PRO A 106 -8.57 -13.28 4.45
N GLY A 107 -8.48 -13.80 3.23
CA GLY A 107 -9.43 -14.79 2.73
C GLY A 107 -9.34 -16.07 3.56
N SER A 108 -10.49 -16.63 3.99
CA SER A 108 -10.56 -17.93 4.67
C SER A 108 -10.34 -19.10 3.73
#